data_AF-A0A531MBA0-F1
#
_entry.id   AF-A0A531MBA0-F1
#
_cell.length_a   1.000
_cell.length_b   1.000
_cell.length_c   1.000
_cell.angle_alpha   90.00
_cell.angle_beta   90.00
_cell.angle_gamma   90.00
#
_symmetry.space_group_name_H-M   'P 1'
#
loop_
_entity.id
_entity.type
_entity.pdbx_description
1 polymer ?
#
loop_
_entity_poly.entity_id
_entity_poly.type
_entity_poly.pdbx_seq_one_letter_code
_entity_poly.pdbx_strand_id
1 'polypeptide(L)'
;ALDMIVRSLRAGHPAPVAISLVAREMPDPLGTEFGIVADEITFGLSLENAVRKLSQRVGFEGLHLLSVSLSIQSKTGGNLTEILHNLSMVLRERQKLRLKIRALSSEGRMSAWIISFFPVVMFLILQIAAPSYYGTVWNNPVILPVFVLFGAWALLGDFIMYRMVNFDF
;
A
#
# COMPACT_ATOMS: atom_id res chain seq x y z
N ALA A 1 -0.51 -6.57 -16.20
CA ALA A 1 -1.52 -5.91 -17.04
C ALA A 1 -1.00 -4.65 -17.74
N LEU A 2 -0.81 -3.51 -17.06
CA LEU A 2 -0.52 -2.23 -17.74
C LEU A 2 0.78 -2.25 -18.56
N ASP A 3 1.84 -2.87 -18.06
CA ASP A 3 3.11 -3.06 -18.80
C ASP A 3 2.94 -3.94 -20.06
N MET A 4 2.01 -4.88 -20.04
CA MET A 4 1.69 -5.73 -21.20
C MET A 4 0.95 -4.92 -22.26
N ILE A 5 0.02 -4.04 -21.86
CA ILE A 5 -0.64 -3.09 -22.77
C ILE A 5 0.41 -2.19 -23.42
N VAL A 6 1.31 -1.60 -22.62
CA VAL A 6 2.39 -0.73 -23.13
C VAL A 6 3.28 -1.46 -24.14
N ARG A 7 3.68 -2.70 -23.85
CA ARG A 7 4.52 -3.51 -24.75
C ARG A 7 3.80 -3.86 -26.05
N SER A 8 2.52 -4.22 -25.98
CA SER A 8 1.70 -4.54 -27.16
C SER A 8 1.54 -3.31 -28.07
N LEU A 9 1.24 -2.15 -27.49
CA LEU A 9 1.16 -0.87 -28.21
C LEU A 9 2.51 -0.46 -28.83
N ARG A 10 3.63 -0.63 -28.10
CA ARG A 10 4.99 -0.39 -28.64
C ARG A 10 5.33 -1.30 -29.82
N ALA A 11 4.80 -2.52 -29.81
CA ALA A 11 4.93 -3.46 -30.92
C ALA A 11 4.00 -3.13 -32.11
N GLY A 12 3.26 -2.01 -32.06
CA GLY A 12 2.39 -1.54 -33.14
C GLY A 12 0.98 -2.15 -33.14
N HIS A 13 0.61 -2.91 -32.10
CA HIS A 13 -0.72 -3.49 -32.03
C HIS A 13 -1.77 -2.44 -31.67
N PRO A 14 -3.00 -2.53 -32.22
CA PRO A 14 -4.11 -1.67 -31.80
C PRO A 14 -4.46 -1.87 -30.32
N ALA A 15 -4.91 -0.82 -29.64
CA ALA A 15 -5.28 -0.87 -28.23
C ALA A 15 -6.34 -1.94 -27.86
N PRO A 16 -7.36 -2.24 -28.70
CA PRO A 16 -8.28 -3.34 -28.43
C PRO A 16 -7.58 -4.71 -28.37
N VAL A 17 -6.55 -4.93 -29.20
CA VAL A 17 -5.75 -6.17 -29.21
C VAL A 17 -4.89 -6.27 -27.95
N ALA A 18 -4.33 -5.14 -27.50
CA ALA A 18 -3.57 -5.09 -26.26
C ALA A 18 -4.44 -5.43 -25.03
N ILE A 19 -5.71 -5.01 -25.03
CA ILE A 19 -6.67 -5.31 -23.96
C ILE A 19 -7.08 -6.79 -23.98
N SER A 20 -7.39 -7.34 -25.16
CA SER A 20 -7.77 -8.76 -25.27
C SER A 20 -6.60 -9.69 -24.92
N LEU A 21 -5.36 -9.28 -25.15
CA LEU A 21 -4.17 -10.00 -24.69
C LEU A 21 -4.09 -10.05 -23.16
N VAL A 22 -4.32 -8.92 -22.49
CA VAL A 22 -4.35 -8.86 -21.01
C VAL A 22 -5.48 -9.72 -20.44
N ALA A 23 -6.64 -9.73 -21.07
CA ALA A 23 -7.77 -10.56 -20.66
C ALA A 23 -7.44 -12.06 -20.68
N ARG A 24 -6.60 -12.51 -21.63
CA ARG A 24 -6.21 -13.92 -21.79
C ARG A 24 -5.00 -14.33 -20.95
N GLU A 25 -4.02 -13.43 -20.77
CA GLU A 25 -2.76 -13.76 -20.09
C GLU A 25 -2.77 -13.47 -18.59
N MET A 26 -3.68 -12.63 -18.08
CA MET A 26 -3.75 -12.36 -16.65
C MET A 26 -4.65 -13.36 -15.92
N PRO A 27 -4.26 -13.81 -14.72
CA PRO A 27 -5.12 -14.63 -13.88
C PRO A 27 -6.34 -13.84 -13.38
N ASP A 28 -7.39 -14.56 -13.02
CA ASP A 28 -8.58 -14.00 -12.40
C ASP A 28 -8.29 -13.41 -11.01
N PRO A 29 -9.01 -12.35 -10.59
CA PRO A 29 -10.18 -11.73 -11.24
C PRO A 29 -9.82 -10.71 -12.34
N LEU A 30 -8.53 -10.45 -12.56
CA LEU A 30 -8.07 -9.38 -13.43
C LEU A 30 -8.28 -9.71 -14.92
N GLY A 31 -8.06 -10.97 -15.31
CA GLY A 31 -8.37 -11.47 -16.66
C GLY A 31 -9.84 -11.28 -17.02
N THR A 32 -10.74 -11.75 -16.16
CA THR A 32 -12.20 -11.58 -16.31
C THR A 32 -12.62 -10.11 -16.49
N GLU A 33 -12.13 -9.18 -15.64
CA GLU A 33 -12.51 -7.76 -15.75
C GLU A 33 -12.02 -7.11 -17.05
N PHE A 34 -10.82 -7.44 -17.52
CA PHE A 34 -10.32 -6.98 -18.82
C PHE A 34 -11.03 -7.69 -20.00
N GLY A 35 -11.56 -8.90 -19.80
CA GLY A 35 -12.41 -9.61 -20.76
C GLY A 35 -13.72 -8.86 -21.00
N ILE A 36 -14.38 -8.39 -19.94
CA ILE A 36 -15.58 -7.56 -20.04
C ILE A 36 -15.28 -6.29 -20.86
N VAL A 37 -14.13 -5.65 -20.64
CA VAL A 37 -13.73 -4.46 -21.42
C VAL A 37 -13.49 -4.81 -22.89
N ALA A 38 -12.86 -5.94 -23.19
CA ALA A 38 -12.65 -6.39 -24.55
C ALA A 38 -14.00 -6.60 -25.28
N ASP A 39 -14.95 -7.26 -24.61
CA ASP A 39 -16.29 -7.49 -25.14
C ASP A 39 -17.03 -6.17 -25.37
N GLU A 40 -17.01 -5.24 -24.41
CA GLU A 40 -17.62 -3.91 -24.56
C GLU A 40 -17.09 -3.16 -25.79
N ILE A 41 -15.78 -3.23 -26.04
CA ILE A 41 -15.16 -2.63 -27.23
C ILE A 41 -15.64 -3.33 -28.51
N THR A 42 -15.72 -4.67 -28.51
CA THR A 42 -16.24 -5.45 -29.64
C THR A 42 -17.70 -5.12 -29.96
N PHE A 43 -18.52 -4.80 -28.96
CA PHE A 43 -19.90 -4.32 -29.13
C PHE A 43 -20.00 -2.84 -29.53
N GLY A 44 -18.89 -2.18 -29.84
CA GLY A 44 -18.86 -0.81 -30.36
C GLY A 44 -18.76 0.27 -29.30
N LEU A 45 -18.55 -0.08 -28.03
CA LEU A 45 -18.26 0.92 -27.00
C LEU A 45 -16.88 1.54 -27.25
N SER A 46 -16.75 2.86 -27.10
CA SER A 46 -15.43 3.49 -27.22
C SER A 46 -14.50 2.98 -26.12
N LEU A 47 -13.22 2.82 -26.47
CA LEU A 47 -12.16 2.41 -25.57
C LEU A 47 -12.10 3.27 -24.28
N GLU A 48 -12.31 4.58 -24.42
CA GLU A 48 -12.39 5.50 -23.28
C GLU A 48 -13.52 5.13 -22.32
N ASN A 49 -14.72 4.88 -22.84
CA ASN A 49 -15.90 4.57 -22.04
C ASN A 49 -15.78 3.18 -21.37
N ALA A 50 -15.21 2.20 -22.07
CA ALA A 50 -15.00 0.84 -21.55
C ALA A 50 -13.99 0.85 -20.39
N VAL A 51 -12.86 1.55 -20.54
CA VAL A 51 -11.85 1.70 -19.48
C VAL A 51 -12.39 2.54 -18.31
N ARG A 52 -13.24 3.54 -18.57
CA ARG A 52 -13.91 4.31 -17.50
C ARG A 52 -14.83 3.44 -16.65
N LYS A 53 -15.64 2.59 -17.28
CA LYS A 53 -16.50 1.63 -16.56
C LYS A 53 -15.67 0.64 -15.74
N LEU A 54 -14.57 0.13 -16.29
CA LEU A 54 -13.63 -0.71 -15.55
C LEU A 54 -13.08 0.01 -14.31
N SER A 55 -12.66 1.27 -14.45
CA SER A 55 -12.18 2.07 -13.33
C SER A 55 -13.24 2.26 -12.24
N GLN A 56 -14.52 2.39 -12.61
CA GLN A 56 -15.63 2.52 -11.67
C GLN A 56 -15.94 1.21 -10.95
N ARG A 57 -15.82 0.06 -11.63
CA ARG A 57 -16.02 -1.27 -11.02
C ARG A 57 -14.90 -1.69 -10.08
N VAL A 58 -13.65 -1.50 -10.50
CA VAL A 58 -12.46 -1.98 -9.76
C VAL A 58 -12.01 -0.98 -8.70
N GLY A 59 -12.28 0.32 -8.87
CA GLY A 59 -11.90 1.35 -7.89
C GLY A 59 -10.39 1.57 -7.74
N PHE A 60 -9.56 1.00 -8.63
CA PHE A 60 -8.11 1.17 -8.57
C PHE A 60 -7.69 2.51 -9.18
N GLU A 61 -7.04 3.36 -8.38
CA GLU A 61 -6.61 4.71 -8.76
C GLU A 61 -5.74 4.74 -10.04
N GLY A 62 -4.96 3.68 -10.30
CA GLY A 62 -4.17 3.58 -11.54
C GLY A 62 -4.98 3.33 -12.81
N LEU A 63 -6.16 2.70 -12.71
CA LEU A 63 -7.09 2.54 -13.84
C LEU A 63 -7.82 3.86 -14.12
N HIS A 64 -8.05 4.67 -13.10
CA HIS A 64 -8.62 6.00 -13.26
C HIS A 64 -7.67 6.91 -14.07
N LEU A 65 -6.39 6.93 -13.70
CA LEU A 65 -5.36 7.66 -14.43
C LEU A 65 -5.24 7.17 -15.89
N LEU A 66 -5.33 5.85 -16.12
CA LEU A 66 -5.34 5.27 -17.47
C LEU A 66 -6.53 5.78 -18.29
N SER A 67 -7.74 5.79 -17.72
CA SER A 67 -8.94 6.29 -18.40
C SER A 67 -8.81 7.77 -18.80
N VAL A 68 -8.32 8.61 -17.89
CA VAL A 68 -8.12 10.05 -18.14
C VAL A 68 -7.07 10.27 -19.23
N SER A 69 -5.95 9.53 -19.15
CA SER A 69 -4.89 9.55 -20.15
C SER A 69 -5.37 9.17 -21.55
N LEU A 70 -6.18 8.11 -21.69
CA LEU A 70 -6.78 7.71 -22.97
C LEU A 70 -7.81 8.73 -23.49
N SER A 71 -8.64 9.31 -22.61
CA SER A 71 -9.59 10.38 -22.99
C SER A 71 -8.88 11.60 -23.59
N ILE A 72 -7.81 12.05 -22.93
CA ILE A 72 -7.00 13.18 -23.41
C ILE A 72 -6.41 12.84 -24.77
N GLN A 73 -5.82 11.65 -24.91
CA GLN A 73 -5.19 11.20 -26.14
C GLN A 73 -6.18 11.11 -27.31
N SER A 74 -7.39 10.59 -27.09
CA SER A 74 -8.43 10.51 -28.12
C SER A 74 -8.89 11.88 -28.60
N LYS A 75 -8.78 12.93 -27.76
CA LYS A 75 -9.18 14.31 -28.10
C LYS A 75 -8.06 15.13 -28.73
N THR A 76 -6.81 14.88 -28.35
CA THR A 76 -5.63 15.64 -28.83
C THR A 76 -4.81 14.92 -29.90
N GLY A 77 -5.06 13.62 -30.15
CA GLY A 77 -4.35 12.84 -31.17
C GLY A 77 -2.88 12.53 -30.86
N GLY A 78 -2.43 12.74 -29.61
CA GLY A 78 -1.04 12.54 -29.19
C GLY A 78 -0.59 11.06 -29.19
N ASN A 79 0.69 10.80 -28.90
CA ASN A 79 1.23 9.43 -28.91
C ASN A 79 0.79 8.62 -27.67
N LEU A 80 -0.18 7.69 -27.85
CA LEU A 80 -0.69 6.81 -26.79
C LEU A 80 0.44 6.09 -26.04
N THR A 81 1.47 5.68 -26.79
CA THR A 81 2.61 4.91 -26.29
C THR A 81 3.40 5.69 -25.26
N GLU A 82 3.57 6.99 -25.46
CA GLU A 82 4.27 7.88 -24.53
C GLU A 82 3.45 8.09 -23.25
N ILE A 83 2.14 8.31 -23.40
CA ILE A 83 1.24 8.52 -22.27
C ILE A 83 1.15 7.26 -21.38
N LEU A 84 0.97 6.07 -21.98
CA LEU A 84 0.98 4.82 -21.20
C LEU A 84 2.34 4.54 -20.57
N HIS A 85 3.44 4.90 -21.24
CA HIS A 85 4.76 4.75 -20.68
C HIS A 85 4.94 5.63 -19.44
N ASN A 86 4.54 6.90 -19.51
CA ASN A 86 4.59 7.83 -18.40
C ASN A 86 3.71 7.35 -17.24
N LEU A 87 2.50 6.84 -17.53
CA LEU A 87 1.63 6.27 -16.50
C LEU A 87 2.24 5.03 -15.84
N SER A 88 2.81 4.11 -16.61
CA SER A 88 3.52 2.94 -16.06
C SER A 88 4.66 3.37 -15.12
N MET A 89 5.43 4.39 -15.51
CA MET A 89 6.48 4.95 -14.66
C MET A 89 5.91 5.53 -13.36
N VAL A 90 4.85 6.34 -13.43
CA VAL A 90 4.20 6.93 -12.24
C VAL A 90 3.65 5.85 -11.30
N LEU A 91 3.02 4.80 -11.84
CA LEU A 91 2.49 3.70 -11.03
C LEU A 91 3.60 2.92 -10.33
N ARG A 92 4.72 2.66 -11.01
CA ARG A 92 5.89 2.02 -10.42
C ARG A 92 6.51 2.86 -9.33
N GLU A 93 6.66 4.17 -9.54
CA GLU A 93 7.18 5.08 -8.51
C GLU A 93 6.26 5.15 -7.29
N ARG A 94 4.93 5.17 -7.47
CA ARG A 94 3.99 5.06 -6.35
C ARG A 94 4.14 3.74 -5.59
N GLN A 95 4.32 2.61 -6.29
CA GLN A 95 4.54 1.32 -5.63
C GLN A 95 5.86 1.29 -4.85
N LYS A 96 6.94 1.82 -5.43
CA LYS A 96 8.23 1.97 -4.75
C LYS A 96 8.11 2.84 -3.51
N LEU A 97 7.39 3.95 -3.58
CA LEU A 97 7.12 4.83 -2.44
C LEU A 97 6.38 4.08 -1.33
N ARG A 98 5.32 3.31 -1.66
CA ARG A 98 4.60 2.48 -0.67
C ARG A 98 5.53 1.46 0.00
N LEU A 99 6.36 0.78 -0.78
CA LEU A 99 7.35 -0.18 -0.24
C LEU A 99 8.39 0.52 0.64
N LYS A 100 8.87 1.70 0.24
CA LYS A 100 9.83 2.50 1.01
C LYS A 100 9.21 3.00 2.33
N ILE A 101 7.97 3.46 2.31
CA ILE A 101 7.22 3.84 3.52
C ILE A 101 7.09 2.63 4.46
N ARG A 102 6.73 1.46 3.92
CA ARG A 102 6.63 0.22 4.71
C ARG A 102 7.97 -0.22 5.32
N ALA A 103 9.06 -0.04 4.59
CA ALA A 103 10.40 -0.36 5.07
C ALA A 103 10.84 0.60 6.19
N LEU A 104 10.72 1.90 5.97
CA LEU A 104 11.08 2.94 6.95
C LEU A 104 10.21 2.86 8.21
N SER A 105 8.91 2.60 8.06
CA SER A 105 8.03 2.38 9.23
C SER A 105 8.39 1.10 9.97
N SER A 106 8.92 0.07 9.30
CA SER A 106 9.40 -1.15 9.96
C SER A 106 10.61 -0.91 10.86
N GLU A 107 11.56 -0.08 10.44
CA GLU A 107 12.73 0.27 11.24
C GLU A 107 12.35 1.05 12.50
N GLY A 108 11.52 2.10 12.34
CA GLY A 108 11.00 2.87 13.47
C GLY A 108 10.22 2.02 14.47
N ARG A 109 9.41 1.07 13.98
CA ARG A 109 8.68 0.12 14.84
C ARG A 109 9.59 -0.78 15.64
N MET A 110 10.61 -1.35 15.02
CA MET A 110 11.52 -2.26 15.71
C MET A 110 12.26 -1.55 16.84
N SER A 111 12.77 -0.34 16.58
CA SER A 111 13.43 0.49 17.59
C SER A 111 12.48 0.86 18.74
N ALA A 112 11.24 1.20 18.42
CA ALA A 112 10.22 1.48 19.42
C ALA A 112 9.89 0.26 20.29
N TRP A 113 9.69 -0.92 19.72
CA TRP A 113 9.46 -2.15 20.49
C TRP A 113 10.63 -2.45 21.44
N ILE A 114 11.87 -2.27 20.99
CA ILE A 114 13.06 -2.44 21.82
C ILE A 114 13.02 -1.48 23.02
N ILE A 115 12.68 -0.21 22.80
CA ILE A 115 12.60 0.80 23.86
C ILE A 115 11.43 0.52 24.81
N SER A 116 10.26 0.13 24.30
CA SER A 116 9.08 -0.19 25.12
C SER A 116 9.30 -1.42 26.01
N PHE A 117 10.05 -2.42 25.54
CA PHE A 117 10.41 -3.58 26.35
C PHE A 117 11.57 -3.33 27.32
N PHE A 118 12.38 -2.30 27.09
CA PHE A 118 13.59 -2.03 27.88
C PHE A 118 13.32 -1.93 29.39
N PRO A 119 12.32 -1.19 29.89
CA PRO A 119 12.03 -1.12 31.33
C PRO A 119 11.67 -2.48 31.94
N VAL A 120 10.93 -3.32 31.21
CA VAL A 120 10.50 -4.65 31.67
C VAL A 120 11.69 -5.60 31.75
N VAL A 121 12.54 -5.60 30.72
CA VAL A 121 13.78 -6.41 30.70
C VAL A 121 14.74 -5.95 31.80
N MET A 122 14.92 -4.64 31.96
CA MET A 122 15.78 -4.08 33.00
C MET A 122 15.28 -4.45 34.41
N PHE A 123 13.95 -4.39 34.63
CA PHE A 123 13.35 -4.81 35.89
C PHE A 123 13.63 -6.28 36.20
N LEU A 124 13.48 -7.18 35.22
CA LEU A 124 13.79 -8.61 35.38
C LEU A 124 15.28 -8.85 35.68
N ILE A 125 16.18 -8.15 34.98
CA ILE A 125 17.62 -8.23 35.21
C ILE A 125 17.96 -7.79 36.63
N LEU A 126 17.42 -6.65 37.09
CA LEU A 126 17.67 -6.14 38.43
C LEU A 126 17.13 -7.09 39.52
N GLN A 127 15.98 -7.74 39.29
CA GLN A 127 15.44 -8.71 40.24
C GLN A 127 16.33 -9.95 40.40
N ILE A 128 17.03 -10.39 39.34
CA ILE A 128 17.94 -11.54 39.40
C ILE A 128 19.32 -11.13 39.92
N ALA A 129 19.87 -10.03 39.40
CA ALA A 129 21.24 -9.58 39.70
C ALA A 129 21.36 -8.88 41.06
N ALA A 130 20.32 -8.16 41.49
CA ALA A 130 20.28 -7.41 42.74
C ALA A 130 18.90 -7.51 43.41
N PRO A 131 18.54 -8.67 44.00
CA PRO A 131 17.22 -8.91 44.58
C PRO A 131 16.84 -7.93 45.72
N SER A 132 17.84 -7.34 46.37
CA SER A 132 17.65 -6.34 47.43
C SER A 132 17.43 -4.91 46.90
N TYR A 133 17.61 -4.67 45.60
CA TYR A 133 17.54 -3.32 45.00
C TYR A 133 16.19 -2.63 45.24
N TYR A 134 15.09 -3.39 45.12
CA TYR A 134 13.73 -2.88 45.37
C TYR A 134 13.23 -3.12 46.81
N GLY A 135 13.98 -3.82 47.66
CA GLY A 135 13.49 -4.32 48.95
C GLY A 135 13.07 -3.25 49.96
N THR A 136 13.71 -2.08 49.96
CA THR A 136 13.36 -0.95 50.83
C THR A 136 12.15 -0.16 50.33
N VAL A 137 11.90 -0.22 49.03
CA VAL A 137 10.89 0.58 48.35
C VAL A 137 9.59 -0.24 48.34
N TRP A 138 9.63 -1.54 48.05
CA TRP A 138 8.47 -2.43 47.84
C TRP A 138 7.31 -2.32 48.84
N ASN A 139 7.59 -2.06 50.12
CA ASN A 139 6.55 -1.91 51.16
C ASN A 139 5.89 -0.52 51.22
N ASN A 140 6.29 0.42 50.36
CA ASN A 140 5.72 1.76 50.30
C ASN A 140 4.40 1.75 49.48
N PRO A 141 3.27 2.20 50.06
CA PRO A 141 1.96 2.19 49.39
C PRO A 141 1.91 3.08 48.12
N VAL A 142 2.88 3.98 47.91
CA VAL A 142 2.93 4.89 46.75
C VAL A 142 3.44 4.21 45.48
N ILE A 143 4.13 3.07 45.58
CA ILE A 143 4.77 2.40 44.43
C ILE A 143 3.77 1.78 43.48
N LEU A 144 2.78 1.06 44.01
CA LEU A 144 1.83 0.33 43.19
C LEU A 144 1.02 1.28 42.27
N PRO A 145 0.51 2.44 42.76
CA PRO A 145 -0.09 3.46 41.90
C PRO A 145 0.87 4.01 40.83
N VAL A 146 2.13 4.26 41.19
CA VAL A 146 3.13 4.81 40.26
C VAL A 146 3.44 3.81 39.14
N PHE A 147 3.65 2.54 39.45
CA PHE A 147 3.87 1.49 38.45
C PHE A 147 2.68 1.31 37.51
N VAL A 148 1.45 1.34 38.05
CA VAL A 148 0.23 1.26 37.24
C VAL A 148 0.11 2.47 36.32
N LEU A 149 0.38 3.68 36.82
CA LEU A 149 0.33 4.92 36.02
C LEU A 149 1.36 4.91 34.89
N PHE A 150 2.63 4.57 35.19
CA PHE A 150 3.68 4.46 34.18
C PHE A 150 3.42 3.34 33.18
N GLY A 151 2.92 2.19 33.64
CA GLY A 151 2.52 1.09 32.76
C GLY A 151 1.38 1.48 31.82
N ALA A 152 0.35 2.16 32.33
CA ALA A 152 -0.74 2.68 31.52
C ALA A 152 -0.25 3.72 30.49
N TRP A 153 0.67 4.60 30.88
CA TRP A 153 1.27 5.58 29.98
C TRP A 153 2.09 4.93 28.86
N ALA A 154 2.89 3.90 29.18
CA ALA A 154 3.65 3.14 28.21
C ALA A 154 2.72 2.41 27.20
N LEU A 155 1.67 1.75 27.70
CA LEU A 155 0.67 1.08 26.87
C LEU A 155 -0.07 2.06 25.94
N LEU A 156 -0.36 3.26 26.43
CA LEU A 156 -0.99 4.30 25.62
C LEU A 156 -0.04 4.79 24.51
N GLY A 157 1.25 4.93 24.80
CA GLY A 157 2.28 5.22 23.80
C GLY A 157 2.39 4.14 22.73
N ASP A 158 2.42 2.87 23.14
CA ASP A 158 2.43 1.72 22.21
C ASP A 158 1.15 1.68 21.35
N PHE A 159 0.00 1.99 21.94
CA PHE A 159 -1.27 2.06 21.21
C PHE A 159 -1.29 3.19 20.16
N ILE A 160 -0.81 4.39 20.49
CA ILE A 160 -0.70 5.50 19.53
C ILE A 160 0.23 5.11 18.38
N MET A 161 1.36 4.48 18.69
CA MET A 161 2.32 4.03 17.69
C MET A 161 1.74 2.94 16.79
N TYR A 162 1.03 1.96 17.36
CA TYR A 162 0.29 0.96 16.59
C TYR A 162 -0.71 1.63 15.64
N ARG A 163 -1.45 2.65 16.12
CA ARG A 163 -2.40 3.39 15.32
C ARG A 163 -1.74 4.19 14.19
N MET A 164 -0.62 4.88 14.46
CA MET A 164 0.14 5.61 13.44
C MET A 164 0.62 4.71 12.30
N VAL A 165 0.93 3.45 12.62
CA VAL A 165 1.41 2.45 11.67
C VAL A 165 0.27 1.85 10.86
N ASN A 166 -0.89 1.65 11.48
CA ASN A 166 -2.05 1.01 10.86
C ASN A 166 -2.95 2.00 10.10
N PHE A 167 -2.52 3.25 9.90
CA PHE A 167 -3.13 4.14 8.91
C PHE A 167 -2.77 3.62 7.51
N ASP A 168 -3.47 2.58 7.11
CA ASP A 168 -3.63 2.21 5.72
C ASP A 168 -4.52 3.27 5.04
N PHE A 169 -4.13 3.64 3.82
CA PHE A 169 -4.90 4.46 2.89
C PHE A 169 -6.28 3.86 2.61
#